data_AF-A0A5E4JGG0-F1
#
_entry.id   AF-A0A5E4JGG0-F1
#
_cell.length_a   1.000
_cell.length_b   1.000
_cell.length_c   1.000
_cell.angle_alpha   90.00
_cell.angle_beta   90.00
_cell.angle_gamma   90.00
#
_symmetry.space_group_name_H-M   'P 1'
#
loop_
_entity.id
_entity.type
_entity.pdbx_description
1 polymer ?
#
loop_
_entity_poly.entity_id
_entity_poly.type
_entity_poly.pdbx_seq_one_letter_code
_entity_poly.pdbx_strand_id
1 'polypeptide(L)'
;MYLGNPLLPINFTSAGAADSVKKELSKRNWREIELKPLRLDLVPYFLFNYHYFIEAESNGHKVVKKSIDGILAVDGHNVSIREDLVELLKSNWKKAASGTPKGAFDEKWCNIEKKDQEEVLKMKTAEHFEVPKGNVVISSARKMFLPLYKTSVSLGGKEYKLIINGVDGAIEGIDAVPDREKGYLELTSETINDLKTPANWGKYAKEIVGGGISAKPKEKKFSAQASAQNTKSSKGVDLSFLDSKLVFVLIMLLALFLIFLGMFRIKGI
;
A
#
# COMPACT_ATOMS: atom_id res chain seq x y z
N MET A 1 1.87 22.16 26.58
CA MET A 1 1.51 21.14 27.58
C MET A 1 0.02 20.88 27.43
N TYR A 2 -0.35 19.80 26.72
CA TYR A 2 -1.73 19.47 26.31
C TYR A 2 -2.50 18.79 27.47
N LEU A 3 -3.04 19.57 28.41
CA LEU A 3 -3.59 19.08 29.68
C LEU A 3 -5.07 18.64 29.65
N GLY A 4 -5.64 18.35 28.47
CA GLY A 4 -7.05 17.91 28.38
C GLY A 4 -7.25 16.51 27.79
N ASN A 5 -6.53 16.18 26.71
CA ASN A 5 -6.76 14.96 25.94
C ASN A 5 -5.43 14.21 25.72
N PRO A 6 -5.40 12.88 25.92
CA PRO A 6 -4.19 12.10 25.69
C PRO A 6 -3.74 12.15 24.22
N LEU A 7 -2.45 12.38 24.01
CA LEU A 7 -1.77 12.12 22.75
C LEU A 7 -1.29 10.67 22.75
N LEU A 8 -1.59 9.92 21.69
CA LEU A 8 -1.01 8.58 21.51
C LEU A 8 0.50 8.68 21.31
N PRO A 9 1.27 7.73 21.85
CA PRO A 9 2.72 7.83 21.82
C PRO A 9 3.23 7.77 20.39
N ILE A 10 4.18 8.65 20.10
CA ILE A 10 4.85 8.68 18.81
C ILE A 10 5.99 7.67 18.91
N ASN A 11 5.85 6.56 18.19
CA ASN A 11 6.80 5.45 18.19
C ASN A 11 7.70 5.46 16.94
N PHE A 12 7.30 6.22 15.91
CA PHE A 12 8.08 6.44 14.70
C PHE A 12 8.59 7.88 14.67
N THR A 13 9.89 8.04 14.48
CA THR A 13 10.47 9.37 14.22
C THR A 13 10.18 9.80 12.79
N SER A 14 10.28 11.10 12.48
CA SER A 14 10.10 11.61 11.12
C SER A 14 11.07 10.94 10.12
N ALA A 15 12.29 10.62 10.57
CA ALA A 15 13.27 9.87 9.77
C ALA A 15 12.84 8.41 9.57
N GLY A 16 12.44 7.72 10.64
CA GLY A 16 11.97 6.34 10.56
C GLY A 16 10.71 6.19 9.69
N ALA A 17 9.81 7.17 9.71
CA ALA A 17 8.65 7.23 8.83
C ALA A 17 9.08 7.39 7.35
N ALA A 18 10.02 8.29 7.07
CA ALA A 18 10.57 8.46 5.72
C ALA A 18 11.24 7.18 5.20
N ASP A 19 12.02 6.51 6.05
CA ASP A 19 12.69 5.26 5.71
C ASP A 19 11.69 4.12 5.46
N SER A 20 10.61 4.07 6.24
CA SER A 20 9.53 3.09 6.05
C SER A 20 8.85 3.27 4.69
N VAL A 21 8.56 4.52 4.30
CA VAL A 21 8.02 4.84 2.97
C VAL A 21 8.99 4.44 1.86
N LYS A 22 10.27 4.80 1.98
CA LYS A 22 11.29 4.42 1.00
C LYS A 22 11.39 2.90 0.85
N LYS A 23 11.38 2.17 1.97
CA LYS A 23 11.43 0.70 1.98
C LYS A 23 10.24 0.09 1.25
N GLU A 24 9.02 0.56 1.52
CA GLU A 24 7.83 0.05 0.82
C GLU A 24 7.84 0.38 -0.68
N LEU A 25 8.23 1.60 -1.05
CA LEU A 25 8.35 2.00 -2.46
C LEU A 25 9.45 1.22 -3.21
N SER A 26 10.56 0.89 -2.55
CA SER A 26 11.62 0.06 -3.14
C SER A 26 11.16 -1.38 -3.42
N LYS A 27 10.25 -1.95 -2.61
CA LYS A 27 9.64 -3.25 -2.95
C LYS A 27 8.81 -3.19 -4.23
N ARG A 28 8.26 -2.02 -4.55
CA ARG A 28 7.52 -1.72 -5.79
C ARG A 28 8.44 -1.28 -6.93
N ASN A 29 9.74 -1.56 -6.83
CA ASN A 29 10.79 -1.23 -7.79
C ASN A 29 11.07 0.27 -8.01
N TRP A 30 10.65 1.16 -7.11
CA TRP A 30 11.04 2.57 -7.17
C TRP A 30 12.40 2.78 -6.47
N ARG A 31 13.37 3.35 -7.19
CA ARG A 31 14.77 3.53 -6.71
C ARG A 31 15.10 4.98 -6.39
N GLU A 32 14.68 5.90 -7.25
CA GLU A 32 14.86 7.34 -7.06
C GLU A 32 13.60 7.90 -6.42
N ILE A 33 13.62 8.03 -5.10
CA ILE A 33 12.46 8.44 -4.31
C ILE A 33 12.75 9.79 -3.68
N GLU A 34 12.15 10.84 -4.25
CA GLU A 34 12.14 12.17 -3.66
C GLU A 34 10.87 12.34 -2.80
N LEU A 35 11.07 12.29 -1.48
CA LEU A 35 9.99 12.56 -0.52
C LEU A 35 9.97 14.04 -0.17
N LYS A 36 8.78 14.66 -0.24
CA LYS A 36 8.58 15.98 0.35
C LYS A 36 8.76 15.89 1.88
N PRO A 37 9.18 16.98 2.54
CA PRO A 37 9.32 17.00 4.00
C PRO A 37 8.07 16.51 4.71
N LEU A 38 8.24 15.64 5.72
CA LEU A 38 7.11 15.11 6.50
C LEU A 38 6.56 16.20 7.42
N ARG A 39 5.24 16.37 7.41
CA ARG A 39 4.51 17.21 8.37
C ARG A 39 3.81 16.30 9.37
N LEU A 40 3.94 16.59 10.67
CA LEU A 40 3.21 15.86 11.69
C LEU A 40 1.84 16.52 11.92
N ASP A 41 0.77 15.80 11.63
CA ASP A 41 -0.59 16.20 11.93
C ASP A 41 -1.06 15.46 13.20
N LEU A 42 -1.60 16.20 14.17
CA LEU A 42 -2.27 15.64 15.35
C LEU A 42 -3.76 15.60 15.06
N VAL A 43 -4.28 14.42 14.73
CA VAL A 43 -5.68 14.27 14.32
C VAL A 43 -6.53 13.86 15.53
N PRO A 44 -7.63 14.56 15.82
CA PRO A 44 -8.50 14.22 16.93
C PRO A 44 -9.30 12.96 16.60
N TYR A 45 -9.35 12.01 17.52
CA TYR A 45 -10.16 10.80 17.47
C TYR A 45 -10.97 10.65 18.75
N PHE A 46 -12.18 10.10 18.63
CA PHE A 46 -13.00 9.71 19.76
C PHE A 46 -13.01 8.21 19.88
N LEU A 47 -12.44 7.67 20.96
CA LEU A 47 -12.56 6.27 21.33
C LEU A 47 -13.75 6.13 22.28
N PHE A 48 -14.68 5.23 22.00
CA PHE A 48 -15.88 5.10 22.79
C PHE A 48 -16.39 3.68 22.92
N ASN A 49 -17.04 3.41 24.05
CA ASN A 49 -17.76 2.17 24.29
C ASN A 49 -19.20 2.34 23.82
N TYR A 50 -19.71 1.37 23.08
CA TYR A 50 -21.07 1.38 22.58
C TYR A 50 -21.81 0.11 22.97
N HIS A 51 -23.12 0.22 23.02
CA HIS A 51 -24.05 -0.91 23.07
C HIS A 51 -25.14 -0.61 22.04
N TYR A 52 -25.51 -1.61 21.25
CA TYR A 52 -26.72 -1.52 20.45
C TYR A 52 -27.58 -2.76 20.58
N PHE A 53 -28.86 -2.60 20.29
CA PHE A 53 -29.82 -3.68 20.36
C PHE A 53 -30.66 -3.78 19.08
N ILE A 54 -30.94 -5.01 18.70
CA ILE A 54 -31.80 -5.33 17.57
C ILE A 54 -33.17 -5.69 18.15
N GLU A 55 -34.17 -4.89 17.83
CA GLU A 55 -35.56 -5.15 18.19
C GLU A 55 -36.21 -6.06 17.15
N ALA A 56 -37.08 -6.94 17.61
CA ALA A 56 -38.01 -7.69 16.77
C ALA A 56 -39.42 -7.52 17.34
N GLU A 57 -40.42 -7.60 16.48
CA GLU A 57 -41.80 -7.58 16.92
C GLU A 57 -42.23 -8.99 17.33
N SER A 58 -42.74 -9.12 18.56
CA SER A 58 -43.32 -10.35 19.08
C SER A 58 -44.61 -10.00 19.80
N ASN A 59 -45.72 -10.57 19.34
CA ASN A 59 -47.07 -10.33 19.89
C ASN A 59 -47.44 -8.83 19.98
N GLY A 60 -47.10 -8.03 18.96
CA GLY A 60 -47.40 -6.59 18.92
C GLY A 60 -46.55 -5.72 19.85
N HIS A 61 -45.55 -6.31 20.52
CA HIS A 61 -44.59 -5.60 21.34
C HIS A 61 -43.19 -5.70 20.73
N LYS A 62 -42.42 -4.61 20.84
CA LYS A 62 -41.00 -4.60 20.52
C LYS A 62 -40.23 -5.30 21.62
N VAL A 63 -39.57 -6.40 21.27
CA VAL A 63 -38.70 -7.15 22.17
C VAL A 63 -37.26 -7.09 21.67
N VAL A 64 -36.31 -6.94 22.59
CA VAL A 64 -34.89 -6.97 22.26
C VAL A 64 -34.48 -8.42 21.95
N LYS A 65 -34.13 -8.68 20.69
CA LYS A 65 -33.71 -10.00 20.21
C LYS A 65 -32.22 -10.26 20.45
N LYS A 66 -31.40 -9.23 20.31
CA LYS A 66 -29.94 -9.31 20.43
C LYS A 66 -29.40 -7.99 20.98
N SER A 67 -28.41 -8.09 21.86
CA SER A 67 -27.60 -6.96 22.30
C SER A 67 -26.14 -7.23 21.94
N ILE A 68 -25.46 -6.20 21.44
CA ILE A 68 -24.05 -6.25 21.06
C ILE A 68 -23.37 -5.03 21.67
N ASP A 69 -22.19 -5.24 22.22
CA ASP A 69 -21.36 -4.21 22.81
C ASP A 69 -19.93 -4.27 22.29
N GLY A 70 -19.22 -3.16 22.41
CA GLY A 70 -17.83 -3.10 22.00
C GLY A 70 -17.22 -1.72 22.11
N ILE A 71 -16.06 -1.57 21.47
CA ILE A 71 -15.30 -0.33 21.40
C ILE A 71 -15.16 0.06 19.94
N LEU A 72 -15.44 1.32 19.63
CA LEU A 72 -15.23 1.91 18.32
C LEU A 72 -14.40 3.19 18.44
N ALA A 73 -13.83 3.61 17.32
CA ALA A 73 -13.21 4.92 17.19
C ALA A 73 -13.81 5.69 16.02
N VAL A 74 -13.92 7.01 16.18
CA VAL A 74 -14.37 7.94 15.12
C VAL A 74 -13.30 9.01 14.93
N ASP A 75 -12.95 9.27 13.65
CA ASP A 75 -12.15 10.42 13.24
C ASP A 75 -12.93 11.70 13.53
N GLY A 76 -12.43 12.54 14.44
CA GLY A 76 -13.06 13.81 14.79
C GLY A 76 -12.93 14.88 13.70
N HIS A 77 -12.02 14.70 12.74
CA HIS A 77 -11.89 15.58 11.58
C HIS A 77 -12.80 15.13 10.43
N ASN A 78 -12.76 13.85 10.05
CA ASN A 78 -13.54 13.36 8.90
C ASN A 78 -14.92 12.78 9.26
N VAL A 79 -15.20 12.60 10.55
CA VAL A 79 -16.44 12.02 11.07
C VAL A 79 -16.71 10.62 10.49
N SER A 80 -15.66 9.80 10.40
CA SER A 80 -15.72 8.42 9.89
C SER A 80 -15.29 7.41 10.97
N ILE A 81 -15.86 6.21 10.93
CA ILE A 81 -15.46 5.12 11.83
C ILE A 81 -14.09 4.57 11.43
N ARG A 82 -13.29 4.22 12.43
CA ARG A 82 -11.93 3.69 12.30
C ARG A 82 -11.75 2.46 13.19
N GLU A 83 -12.01 1.28 12.64
CA GLU A 83 -11.83 0.00 13.34
C GLU A 83 -10.35 -0.34 13.52
N ASP A 84 -9.53 0.01 12.53
CA ASP A 84 -8.08 -0.15 12.53
C ASP A 84 -7.42 0.52 13.75
N LEU A 85 -7.94 1.68 14.17
CA LEU A 85 -7.47 2.35 15.38
C LEU A 85 -7.79 1.57 16.65
N VAL A 86 -8.92 0.87 16.71
CA VAL A 86 -9.27 0.02 17.87
C VAL A 86 -8.32 -1.17 17.95
N GLU A 87 -7.95 -1.76 16.82
CA GLU A 87 -6.96 -2.83 16.75
C GLU A 87 -5.57 -2.37 17.18
N LEU A 88 -5.15 -1.20 16.70
CA LEU A 88 -3.91 -0.53 17.13
C LEU A 88 -3.87 -0.39 18.66
N LEU A 89 -4.96 0.04 19.28
CA LEU A 89 -5.03 0.24 20.73
C LEU A 89 -5.07 -1.06 21.55
N LYS A 90 -5.53 -2.16 20.95
CA LYS A 90 -5.44 -3.51 21.55
C LYS A 90 -4.02 -4.05 21.50
N SER A 91 -3.28 -3.75 20.44
CA SER A 91 -1.85 -4.07 20.35
C SER A 91 -1.06 -3.18 21.33
N ASN A 92 -0.07 -3.72 22.04
CA ASN A 92 0.63 -3.03 23.13
C ASN A 92 1.38 -1.75 22.67
N TRP A 93 0.68 -0.62 22.57
CA TRP A 93 1.18 0.69 22.13
C TRP A 93 2.03 1.43 23.19
N LYS A 94 2.41 0.76 24.28
CA LYS A 94 3.03 1.36 25.48
C LYS A 94 4.48 1.85 25.28
N LYS A 95 5.10 1.59 24.13
CA LYS A 95 6.51 1.97 23.88
C LYS A 95 6.59 3.26 23.07
N ALA A 96 6.59 4.41 23.75
CA ALA A 96 6.94 5.67 23.10
C ALA A 96 8.38 5.62 22.55
N ALA A 97 8.60 6.18 21.36
CA ALA A 97 9.96 6.35 20.86
C ALA A 97 10.73 7.28 21.80
N SER A 98 12.00 6.97 22.02
CA SER A 98 12.95 7.91 22.62
C SER A 98 13.25 9.01 21.60
N GLY A 99 12.48 10.10 21.63
CA GLY A 99 12.75 11.28 20.81
C GLY A 99 11.54 12.17 20.62
N THR A 100 11.72 13.47 20.82
CA THR A 100 10.71 14.47 20.43
C THR A 100 10.62 14.51 18.91
N PRO A 101 9.41 14.46 18.32
CA PRO A 101 9.24 14.70 16.89
C PRO A 101 9.84 16.05 16.54
N LYS A 102 10.79 16.06 15.60
CA LYS A 102 11.37 17.30 15.08
C LYS A 102 10.53 17.79 13.90
N GLY A 103 10.22 19.09 13.90
CA GLY A 103 9.50 19.75 12.80
C GLY A 103 8.25 20.50 13.26
N ALA A 104 7.62 21.20 12.32
CA ALA A 104 6.32 21.82 12.54
C ALA A 104 5.25 20.72 12.66
N PHE A 105 4.36 20.86 13.64
CA PHE A 105 3.17 20.04 13.76
C PHE A 105 1.91 20.90 13.64
N ASP A 106 0.84 20.28 13.17
CA ASP A 106 -0.46 20.91 12.98
C ASP A 106 -1.53 20.10 13.68
N GLU A 107 -2.29 20.74 14.57
CA GLU A 107 -3.45 20.10 15.17
C GLU A 107 -4.64 20.24 14.23
N LYS A 108 -5.22 19.11 13.81
CA LYS A 108 -6.40 19.17 12.97
C LYS A 108 -7.61 19.60 13.77
N TRP A 109 -8.39 20.47 13.14
CA TRP A 109 -9.67 20.90 13.67
C TRP A 109 -10.60 19.69 13.86
N CYS A 110 -11.30 19.70 14.99
CA CYS A 110 -12.31 18.71 15.35
C CYS A 110 -13.68 19.22 14.88
N ASN A 111 -14.26 18.55 13.89
CA ASN A 111 -15.58 18.88 13.34
C ASN A 111 -16.74 18.44 14.26
N ILE A 112 -16.44 17.79 15.38
CA ILE A 112 -17.41 17.37 16.39
C ILE A 112 -17.31 18.32 17.59
N GLU A 113 -18.36 19.13 17.80
CA GLU A 113 -18.47 19.96 19.00
C GLU A 113 -18.73 19.10 20.23
N LYS A 114 -18.26 19.56 21.41
CA LYS A 114 -18.42 18.81 22.66
C LYS A 114 -19.88 18.51 23.00
N LYS A 115 -20.80 19.44 22.71
CA LYS A 115 -22.24 19.30 22.97
C LYS A 115 -22.91 18.26 22.06
N ASP A 116 -22.39 18.08 20.84
CA ASP A 116 -22.97 17.20 19.82
C ASP A 116 -22.27 15.83 19.77
N GLN A 117 -21.22 15.65 20.58
CA GLN A 117 -20.37 14.48 20.56
C GLN A 117 -21.16 13.17 20.71
N GLU A 118 -22.04 13.06 21.71
CA GLU A 118 -22.80 11.83 21.92
C GLU A 118 -23.75 11.53 20.75
N GLU A 119 -24.40 12.56 20.20
CA GLU A 119 -25.32 12.39 19.08
C GLU A 119 -24.61 11.94 17.81
N VAL A 120 -23.47 12.56 17.48
CA VAL A 120 -22.67 12.19 16.32
C VAL A 120 -22.15 10.75 16.45
N LEU A 121 -21.68 10.35 17.65
CA LEU A 121 -21.22 8.98 17.88
C LEU A 121 -22.34 7.95 17.77
N LYS A 122 -23.54 8.23 18.31
CA LYS A 122 -24.72 7.38 18.13
C LYS A 122 -25.09 7.23 16.66
N MET A 123 -25.15 8.36 15.94
CA MET A 123 -25.48 8.37 14.51
C MET A 123 -24.49 7.54 13.70
N LYS A 124 -23.17 7.72 13.92
CA LYS A 124 -22.14 6.98 13.18
C LYS A 124 -22.14 5.49 13.51
N THR A 125 -22.37 5.13 14.76
CA THR A 125 -22.52 3.72 15.18
C THR A 125 -23.76 3.09 14.56
N ALA A 126 -24.87 3.81 14.54
CA ALA A 126 -26.13 3.38 13.93
C ALA A 126 -25.99 3.17 12.42
N GLU A 127 -25.33 4.10 11.72
CA GLU A 127 -24.98 3.99 10.30
C GLU A 127 -24.12 2.75 10.04
N HIS A 128 -23.08 2.54 10.85
CA HIS A 128 -22.13 1.44 10.67
C HIS A 128 -22.72 0.05 10.91
N PHE A 129 -23.64 -0.11 11.86
CA PHE A 129 -24.32 -1.37 12.13
C PHE A 129 -25.70 -1.51 11.48
N GLU A 130 -26.12 -0.53 10.68
CA GLU A 130 -27.43 -0.48 10.03
C GLU A 130 -28.61 -0.63 11.02
N VAL A 131 -28.50 0.00 12.19
CA VAL A 131 -29.53 -0.01 13.23
C VAL A 131 -30.12 1.38 13.45
N PRO A 132 -31.35 1.51 13.99
CA PRO A 132 -31.90 2.82 14.34
C PRO A 132 -31.02 3.54 15.37
N LYS A 133 -30.83 4.86 15.22
CA LYS A 133 -30.07 5.70 16.17
C LYS A 133 -30.55 5.55 17.62
N GLY A 134 -31.87 5.43 17.82
CA GLY A 134 -32.46 5.24 19.15
C GLY A 134 -32.07 3.93 19.83
N ASN A 135 -31.55 2.97 19.08
CA ASN A 135 -31.13 1.67 19.58
C ASN A 135 -29.65 1.64 19.98
N VAL A 136 -28.95 2.77 19.89
CA VAL A 136 -27.52 2.89 20.24
C VAL A 136 -27.36 3.68 21.52
N VAL A 137 -26.60 3.10 22.45
CA VAL A 137 -26.17 3.73 23.70
C VAL A 137 -24.66 3.88 23.67
N ILE A 138 -24.17 5.07 24.02
CA ILE A 138 -22.74 5.36 24.15
C ILE A 138 -22.43 5.50 25.64
N SER A 139 -21.65 4.58 26.19
CA SER A 139 -21.41 4.52 27.64
C SER A 139 -20.27 5.43 28.08
N SER A 140 -19.26 5.59 27.24
CA SER A 140 -18.12 6.47 27.51
C SER A 140 -17.46 6.88 26.22
N ALA A 141 -17.02 8.13 26.10
CA ALA A 141 -16.27 8.60 24.94
C ALA A 141 -15.09 9.47 25.38
N ARG A 142 -13.91 9.19 24.84
CA ARG A 142 -12.67 9.89 25.16
C ARG A 142 -12.05 10.44 23.88
N LYS A 143 -11.82 11.75 23.85
CA LYS A 143 -11.02 12.37 22.81
C LYS A 143 -9.54 12.07 23.01
N MET A 144 -8.86 11.69 21.96
CA MET A 144 -7.41 11.48 21.90
C MET A 144 -6.84 12.03 20.61
N PHE A 145 -5.54 12.25 20.55
CA PHE A 145 -4.85 12.66 19.33
C PHE A 145 -4.02 11.51 18.79
N LEU A 146 -4.22 11.18 17.51
CA LEU A 146 -3.38 10.24 16.77
C LEU A 146 -2.33 11.04 15.98
N PRO A 147 -1.04 10.79 16.20
CA PRO A 147 0.02 11.41 15.41
C PRO A 147 0.08 10.76 14.01
N LEU A 148 -0.13 11.55 12.96
CA LEU A 148 -0.06 11.11 11.57
C LEU A 148 0.96 11.96 10.82
N TYR A 149 1.99 11.34 10.25
CA TYR A 149 2.87 12.03 9.32
C TYR A 149 2.25 12.08 7.93
N LYS A 150 2.24 13.26 7.33
CA LYS A 150 1.84 13.44 5.92
C LYS A 150 3.03 13.81 5.08
N THR A 151 3.11 13.18 3.92
CA THR A 151 4.07 13.50 2.88
C THR A 151 3.44 13.28 1.51
N SER A 152 4.14 13.74 0.47
CA SER A 152 3.86 13.35 -0.89
C SER A 152 5.13 12.86 -1.55
N VAL A 153 4.96 11.91 -2.49
CA VAL A 153 6.02 11.41 -3.34
C VAL A 153 5.68 11.69 -4.80
N SER A 154 6.65 12.15 -5.59
CA SER A 154 6.52 12.34 -7.03
C SER A 154 7.10 11.13 -7.75
N LEU A 155 6.26 10.33 -8.42
CA LEU A 155 6.67 9.11 -9.11
C LEU A 155 6.02 9.08 -10.50
N GLY A 156 6.84 8.93 -11.55
CA GLY A 156 6.36 8.88 -12.93
C GLY A 156 5.54 10.11 -13.36
N GLY A 157 5.90 11.30 -12.86
CA GLY A 157 5.19 12.54 -13.16
C GLY A 157 3.84 12.72 -12.43
N LYS A 158 3.49 11.82 -11.50
CA LYS A 158 2.30 11.94 -10.66
C LYS A 158 2.68 12.10 -9.19
N GLU A 159 1.91 12.90 -8.46
CA GLU A 159 2.07 13.09 -7.03
C GLU A 159 1.12 12.18 -6.26
N TYR A 160 1.67 11.37 -5.34
CA TYR A 160 0.91 10.49 -4.46
C TYR A 160 1.03 11.00 -3.03
N LYS A 161 -0.11 11.17 -2.36
CA LYS A 161 -0.18 11.57 -0.95
C LYS A 161 -0.13 10.33 -0.08
N LEU A 162 0.76 10.33 0.90
CA LEU A 162 0.95 9.23 1.82
C LEU A 162 0.74 9.73 3.25
N ILE A 163 0.05 8.93 4.05
CA ILE A 163 -0.16 9.19 5.48
C ILE A 163 0.45 8.03 6.25
N ILE A 164 1.37 8.33 7.16
CA ILE A 164 2.07 7.34 7.97
C ILE A 164 1.62 7.50 9.40
N ASN A 165 1.11 6.43 10.00
CA ASN A 165 0.73 6.43 11.40
C ASN A 165 1.99 6.48 12.28
N GLY A 166 2.09 7.50 13.14
CA GLY A 166 3.22 7.71 14.02
C GLY A 166 3.33 6.70 15.15
N VAL A 167 2.32 5.85 15.37
CA VAL A 167 2.27 4.84 16.43
C VAL A 167 2.79 3.47 15.97
N ASP A 168 2.43 3.01 14.78
CA ASP A 168 2.81 1.68 14.26
C ASP A 168 3.58 1.70 12.93
N GLY A 169 3.67 2.87 12.28
CA GLY A 169 4.33 3.04 11.00
C GLY A 169 3.49 2.57 9.81
N ALA A 170 2.21 2.24 10.00
CA ALA A 170 1.32 1.86 8.90
C ALA A 170 1.20 3.00 7.88
N ILE A 171 1.25 2.68 6.59
CA ILE A 171 1.26 3.66 5.50
C ILE A 171 -0.05 3.57 4.72
N GLU A 172 -0.92 4.57 4.90
CA GLU A 172 -2.13 4.74 4.09
C GLU A 172 -1.78 5.39 2.74
N GLY A 173 -2.47 4.94 1.68
CA GLY A 173 -2.28 5.45 0.31
C GLY A 173 -1.16 4.77 -0.48
N ILE A 174 -0.40 3.85 0.13
CA ILE A 174 0.67 3.11 -0.56
C ILE A 174 0.12 2.22 -1.68
N ASP A 175 -1.10 1.72 -1.55
CA ASP A 175 -1.73 0.85 -2.55
C ASP A 175 -2.13 1.58 -3.82
N ALA A 176 -2.29 2.92 -3.75
CA ALA A 176 -2.52 3.74 -4.93
C ALA A 176 -1.24 3.94 -5.75
N VAL A 177 -0.06 3.61 -5.20
CA VAL A 177 1.22 3.73 -5.90
C VAL A 177 1.44 2.49 -6.77
N PRO A 178 1.53 2.63 -8.11
CA PRO A 178 1.74 1.50 -9.00
C PRO A 178 3.14 0.94 -8.84
N ASP A 179 3.30 -0.34 -9.19
CA ASP A 179 4.61 -0.94 -9.36
C ASP A 179 5.30 -0.34 -10.59
N ARG A 180 6.62 -0.09 -10.48
CA ARG A 180 7.41 0.31 -11.64
C ARG A 180 7.79 -0.94 -12.43
N GLU A 181 7.51 -0.93 -13.73
CA GLU A 181 8.05 -1.94 -14.64
C GLU A 181 9.58 -1.84 -14.68
N LYS A 182 10.26 -2.96 -14.48
CA LYS A 182 11.72 -3.00 -14.55
C LYS A 182 12.14 -2.77 -16.00
N GLY A 183 13.02 -1.80 -16.22
CA GLY A 183 13.59 -1.58 -17.55
C GLY A 183 14.46 -2.76 -18.00
N TYR A 184 14.63 -2.95 -19.31
CA TYR A 184 15.47 -4.01 -19.88
C TYR A 184 16.91 -4.01 -19.32
N LEU A 185 17.49 -2.83 -19.08
CA LEU A 185 18.81 -2.67 -18.49
C LEU A 185 18.87 -3.11 -17.02
N GLU A 186 17.77 -2.93 -16.28
CA GLU A 186 17.69 -3.33 -14.88
C GLU A 186 17.55 -4.85 -14.78
N LEU A 187 16.69 -5.44 -15.62
CA LEU A 187 16.53 -6.90 -15.76
C LEU A 187 17.86 -7.57 -16.14
N THR A 188 18.59 -7.00 -17.10
CA THR A 188 19.91 -7.55 -17.49
C THR A 188 20.95 -7.35 -16.39
N SER A 189 20.99 -6.21 -15.68
CA SER A 189 21.95 -6.03 -14.57
C SER A 189 21.65 -6.95 -13.38
N GLU A 190 20.37 -7.19 -13.07
CA GLU A 190 19.95 -8.14 -12.04
C GLU A 190 20.32 -9.57 -12.46
N THR A 191 20.04 -9.94 -13.71
CA THR A 191 20.42 -11.26 -14.24
C THR A 191 21.94 -11.46 -14.23
N ILE A 192 22.71 -10.44 -14.63
CA ILE A 192 24.18 -10.50 -14.60
C ILE A 192 24.68 -10.62 -13.15
N ASN A 193 24.09 -9.89 -12.21
CA ASN A 193 24.49 -9.98 -10.79
C ASN A 193 24.07 -11.33 -10.17
N ASP A 194 22.91 -11.87 -10.52
CA ASP A 194 22.47 -13.20 -10.09
C ASP A 194 23.38 -14.29 -10.67
N LEU A 195 23.85 -14.12 -11.91
CA LEU A 195 24.84 -15.00 -12.55
C LEU A 195 26.26 -14.86 -11.98
N LYS A 196 26.57 -13.85 -11.16
CA LYS A 196 27.85 -13.82 -10.43
C LYS A 196 27.88 -14.76 -9.23
N THR A 197 26.71 -15.23 -8.78
CA THR A 197 26.60 -16.13 -7.63
C THR A 197 26.44 -17.57 -8.11
N PRO A 198 27.45 -18.46 -7.93
CA PRO A 198 27.39 -19.83 -8.45
C PRO A 198 26.18 -20.64 -7.96
N ALA A 199 25.67 -20.34 -6.76
CA ALA A 199 24.48 -20.96 -6.19
C ALA A 199 23.19 -20.72 -7.01
N ASN A 200 23.10 -19.60 -7.73
CA ASN A 200 21.93 -19.26 -8.53
C ASN A 200 21.94 -19.94 -9.92
N TRP A 201 23.09 -20.45 -10.38
CA TRP A 201 23.18 -21.18 -11.66
C TRP A 201 22.32 -22.44 -11.67
N GLY A 202 22.22 -23.12 -10.52
CA GLY A 202 21.37 -24.30 -10.37
C GLY A 202 19.87 -23.99 -10.47
N LYS A 203 19.43 -22.76 -10.17
CA LYS A 203 18.03 -22.33 -10.35
C LYS A 203 17.70 -22.16 -11.83
N TYR A 204 18.57 -21.48 -12.58
CA TYR A 204 18.41 -21.32 -14.03
C TYR A 204 18.56 -22.66 -14.78
N ALA A 205 19.49 -23.52 -14.37
CA ALA A 205 19.61 -24.86 -14.94
C ALA A 205 18.37 -25.72 -14.67
N LYS A 206 17.76 -25.63 -13.48
CA LYS A 206 16.48 -26.31 -13.19
C LYS A 206 15.29 -25.72 -13.94
N GLU A 207 15.28 -24.42 -14.19
CA GLU A 207 14.23 -23.76 -14.96
C GLU A 207 14.30 -24.16 -16.45
N ILE A 208 15.52 -24.33 -16.98
CA ILE A 208 15.77 -24.81 -18.34
C ILE A 208 15.53 -26.33 -18.47
N VAL A 209 15.90 -27.13 -17.47
CA VAL A 209 15.77 -28.61 -17.51
C VAL A 209 14.39 -29.09 -17.06
N GLY A 210 13.71 -28.36 -16.19
CA GLY A 210 12.33 -28.62 -15.74
C GLY A 210 11.26 -28.01 -16.66
N GLY A 211 11.64 -27.00 -17.45
CA GLY A 211 10.83 -26.39 -18.50
C GLY A 211 11.00 -27.08 -19.84
N GLY A 212 10.59 -28.35 -19.92
CA GLY A 212 10.35 -29.00 -21.20
C GLY A 212 9.45 -28.10 -22.08
N ILE A 213 9.85 -27.94 -23.33
CA ILE A 213 9.26 -27.08 -24.37
C ILE A 213 7.74 -27.33 -24.48
N SER A 214 6.93 -26.63 -23.68
CA SER A 214 5.49 -26.40 -23.90
C SER A 214 4.92 -25.47 -22.79
N ALA A 215 5.39 -24.22 -22.74
CA ALA A 215 4.67 -23.17 -22.01
C ALA A 215 3.87 -22.34 -23.02
N LYS A 216 2.65 -22.79 -23.33
CA LYS A 216 1.59 -21.86 -23.72
C LYS A 216 1.48 -20.82 -22.60
N PRO A 217 1.48 -19.51 -22.90
CA PRO A 217 1.17 -18.52 -21.88
C PRO A 217 -0.23 -18.83 -21.34
N LYS A 218 -0.33 -19.08 -20.03
CA LYS A 218 -1.63 -19.09 -19.35
C LYS A 218 -2.17 -17.66 -19.41
N GLU A 219 -2.98 -17.38 -20.42
CA GLU A 219 -3.96 -16.30 -20.37
C GLU A 219 -4.80 -16.50 -19.11
N LYS A 220 -4.59 -15.66 -18.10
CA LYS A 220 -5.64 -15.39 -17.12
C LYS A 220 -6.78 -14.75 -17.91
N LYS A 221 -7.87 -15.51 -18.09
CA LYS A 221 -9.16 -14.98 -18.55
C LYS A 221 -9.61 -13.90 -17.56
N PHE A 222 -9.31 -12.65 -17.89
CA PHE A 222 -10.09 -11.52 -17.41
C PHE A 222 -11.27 -11.39 -18.37
N SER A 223 -12.46 -11.71 -17.88
CA SER A 223 -13.70 -11.36 -18.56
C SER A 223 -13.85 -9.84 -18.54
N ALA A 224 -13.61 -9.20 -19.67
CA ALA A 224 -14.12 -7.86 -19.95
C ALA A 224 -14.97 -7.94 -21.21
N GLN A 225 -16.26 -7.68 -21.05
CA GLN A 225 -17.20 -7.52 -22.14
C GLN A 225 -16.78 -6.34 -23.05
N ALA A 226 -17.01 -6.53 -24.35
CA ALA A 226 -16.90 -5.58 -25.45
C ALA A 226 -17.52 -4.20 -25.10
N SER A 227 -17.02 -3.07 -25.61
CA SER A 227 -17.04 -2.62 -27.03
C SER A 227 -16.35 -1.25 -27.13
N ALA A 228 -15.92 -0.65 -28.24
CA ALA A 228 -15.53 -0.98 -29.61
C ALA A 228 -15.08 0.38 -30.24
N GLN A 229 -14.36 0.33 -31.37
CA GLN A 229 -13.95 1.45 -32.27
C GLN A 229 -12.73 2.28 -31.82
N ASN A 230 -11.78 2.68 -32.67
CA ASN A 230 -11.64 2.61 -34.13
C ASN A 230 -10.16 2.76 -34.50
N THR A 231 -9.69 1.94 -35.43
CA THR A 231 -8.33 1.93 -35.98
C THR A 231 -8.15 2.94 -37.11
N LYS A 232 -7.01 3.64 -37.15
CA LYS A 232 -6.42 4.15 -38.41
C LYS A 232 -4.93 3.81 -38.49
N SER A 233 -4.68 2.71 -39.21
CA SER A 233 -3.60 2.44 -40.16
C SER A 233 -2.51 3.52 -40.33
N SER A 234 -1.25 3.14 -40.02
CA SER A 234 -0.09 3.55 -40.79
C SER A 234 0.70 2.30 -41.23
N LYS A 235 1.02 2.23 -42.52
CA LYS A 235 1.78 1.15 -43.14
C LYS A 235 3.26 1.31 -42.77
N GLY A 236 3.71 0.55 -41.78
CA GLY A 236 5.13 0.22 -41.59
C GLY A 236 5.37 -1.18 -42.14
N VAL A 237 6.49 -1.40 -42.83
CA VAL A 237 6.91 -2.73 -43.28
C VAL A 237 7.07 -3.62 -42.04
N ASP A 238 6.20 -4.61 -41.93
CA ASP A 238 6.15 -5.51 -40.79
C ASP A 238 7.24 -6.58 -40.94
N LEU A 239 8.38 -6.37 -40.27
CA LEU A 239 9.49 -7.30 -40.17
C LEU A 239 9.28 -8.33 -39.03
N SER A 240 8.09 -8.40 -38.42
CA SER A 240 7.78 -9.29 -37.30
C SER A 240 7.75 -10.79 -37.67
N PHE A 241 7.97 -11.14 -38.94
CA PHE A 241 7.99 -12.53 -39.41
C PHE A 241 9.37 -13.18 -39.47
N LEU A 242 10.44 -12.47 -39.08
CA LEU A 242 11.71 -13.13 -38.82
C LEU A 242 11.60 -13.86 -37.49
N ASP A 243 11.16 -15.12 -37.58
CA ASP A 243 11.11 -16.09 -36.49
C ASP A 243 12.27 -15.84 -35.51
N SER A 244 11.96 -15.62 -34.23
CA SER A 244 12.95 -15.39 -33.17
C SER A 244 14.06 -16.46 -33.14
N LYS A 245 13.76 -17.65 -33.68
CA LYS A 245 14.71 -18.75 -33.92
C LYS A 245 15.75 -18.42 -34.99
N LEU A 246 15.36 -17.76 -36.08
CA LEU A 246 16.25 -17.38 -37.19
C LEU A 246 17.24 -16.30 -36.74
N VAL A 247 16.78 -15.31 -35.96
CA VAL A 247 17.64 -14.29 -35.35
C VAL A 247 18.64 -14.93 -34.38
N PHE A 248 18.20 -15.87 -33.55
CA PHE A 248 19.07 -16.58 -32.61
C PHE A 248 20.13 -17.45 -33.32
N VAL A 249 19.74 -18.17 -34.38
CA VAL A 249 20.67 -18.95 -35.22
C VAL A 249 21.69 -18.04 -35.91
N LEU A 250 21.28 -16.86 -36.38
CA LEU A 250 22.19 -15.89 -37.01
C LEU A 250 23.22 -15.34 -36.02
N ILE A 251 22.80 -15.03 -34.78
CA ILE A 251 23.70 -14.59 -33.71
C ILE A 251 24.70 -15.70 -33.33
N MET A 252 24.25 -16.96 -33.26
CA MET A 252 25.11 -18.11 -32.97
C MET A 252 26.15 -18.34 -34.08
N LEU A 253 25.75 -18.25 -35.35
CA LEU A 253 26.66 -18.34 -36.49
C LEU A 253 27.69 -17.21 -36.50
N LEU A 254 27.28 -15.99 -36.16
CA LEU A 254 28.19 -14.84 -36.08
C LEU A 254 29.23 -15.01 -34.95
N ALA A 255 28.80 -15.52 -33.80
CA ALA A 255 29.70 -15.81 -32.67
C ALA A 255 30.73 -16.90 -33.04
N LEU A 256 30.30 -17.98 -33.69
CA LEU A 256 31.19 -19.04 -34.17
C LEU A 256 32.18 -18.53 -35.22
N PHE A 257 31.73 -17.66 -36.13
CA PHE A 257 32.59 -17.07 -37.15
C PHE A 257 33.68 -16.17 -36.54
N LEU A 258 33.35 -15.39 -35.51
CA LEU A 258 34.32 -14.55 -34.79
C LEU A 258 35.36 -15.40 -34.03
N ILE A 259 34.94 -16.51 -33.42
CA ILE A 259 35.87 -17.46 -32.78
C ILE A 259 36.81 -18.08 -33.82
N PHE A 260 36.27 -18.45 -34.98
CA PHE A 260 37.05 -19.03 -36.07
C PHE A 260 38.10 -18.04 -36.62
N LEU A 261 37.72 -16.78 -36.83
CA LEU A 261 38.66 -15.71 -37.21
C LEU A 261 39.74 -15.48 -36.15
N GLY A 262 39.38 -15.55 -34.87
CA GLY A 262 40.32 -15.46 -33.75
C GLY A 262 41.38 -16.56 -33.78
N MET A 263 41.00 -17.80 -34.11
CA MET A 263 41.94 -18.92 -34.20
C MET A 263 42.92 -18.79 -35.39
N PHE A 264 42.46 -18.26 -36.52
CA PHE A 264 43.33 -18.06 -37.69
C PHE A 264 44.32 -16.92 -37.52
N ARG A 265 43.98 -15.91 -36.72
CA ARG A 265 44.89 -14.77 -36.44
C ARG A 265 46.09 -15.15 -35.57
N ILE A 266 46.04 -16.30 -34.87
CA ILE A 266 47.09 -16.75 -33.94
C ILE A 266 48.19 -17.60 -34.63
N LYS A 267 47.98 -18.05 -35.88
CA LYS A 267 48.96 -18.87 -36.63
C LYS A 267 49.79 -18.10 -37.69
N GLY A 268 49.67 -16.77 -37.71
CA GLY A 268 50.36 -15.90 -38.68
C GLY A 268 51.52 -15.09 -38.08
N ILE A 269 52.30 -15.68 -37.17
CA ILE A 269 53.63 -15.21 -36.72
C ILE A 269 54.60 -16.38 -36.87
#